data_AF-A0AAE5CNW0-F1
#
_entry.id   AF-A0AAE5CNW0-F1
#
_cell.length_a   1.000
_cell.length_b   1.000
_cell.length_c   1.000
_cell.angle_alpha   90.00
_cell.angle_beta   90.00
_cell.angle_gamma   90.00
#
_symmetry.space_group_name_H-M   'P 1'
#
loop_
_entity.id
_entity.type
_entity.pdbx_description
1 polymer ?
#
loop_
_entity_poly.entity_id
_entity_poly.type
_entity_poly.pdbx_seq_one_letter_code
_entity_poly.pdbx_strand_id
1 'polypeptide(L)'
;MPERARRNTVWIRIALFLIGGILAVTLVTAAGFLPLRSTLRGEVVHFIDSRFRGAQVEGAQDRTDEPERVSAARDIRYLDSEREWLLMSQMECGAIAQNPLKDLVVPYFANIAAKTMADIEPSRTRAYISWYLANMNMPDRGGLFGTIYDFVMKDGELVPTHKYDSADSYAATFLSLVAYYYHRTGDMEFVTSNLTSIDLAAGVILELQDDDGLV
;
A
#
# COMPACT_ATOMS: atom_id res chain seq x y z
N MET A 1 -37.74 -22.35 17.09
CA MET A 1 -37.22 -21.10 17.68
C MET A 1 -36.11 -21.35 18.74
N PRO A 2 -34.90 -21.84 18.37
CA PRO A 2 -33.73 -21.73 19.28
C PRO A 2 -32.39 -21.25 18.66
N GLU A 3 -32.28 -20.97 17.35
CA GLU A 3 -30.96 -20.70 16.74
C GLU A 3 -30.37 -19.29 16.98
N ARG A 4 -31.19 -18.29 17.32
CA ARG A 4 -30.70 -16.92 17.60
C ARG A 4 -29.88 -16.81 18.88
N ALA A 5 -30.01 -17.76 19.82
CA ALA A 5 -29.32 -17.69 21.12
C ALA A 5 -27.85 -18.17 21.08
N ARG A 6 -27.46 -19.03 20.12
CA ARG A 6 -26.07 -19.53 20.02
C ARG A 6 -25.09 -18.54 19.38
N ARG A 7 -25.57 -17.61 18.53
CA ARG A 7 -24.68 -16.63 17.86
C ARG A 7 -24.14 -15.57 18.82
N ASN A 8 -24.89 -15.20 19.86
CA ASN A 8 -24.51 -14.11 20.76
C ASN A 8 -23.40 -14.49 21.76
N THR A 9 -23.22 -15.78 22.05
CA THR A 9 -22.20 -16.24 23.01
C THR A 9 -20.79 -16.26 22.43
N VAL A 10 -20.67 -16.37 21.09
CA VAL A 10 -19.38 -16.41 20.39
C VAL A 10 -18.74 -15.01 20.31
N TRP A 11 -19.54 -13.98 20.03
CA TRP A 11 -19.05 -12.59 19.95
C TRP A 11 -18.59 -12.02 21.30
N ILE A 12 -19.24 -12.41 22.40
CA ILE A 12 -18.85 -11.98 23.76
C ILE A 12 -17.49 -12.58 24.17
N ARG A 13 -17.15 -13.80 23.71
CA ARG A 13 -15.86 -14.44 24.01
C ARG A 13 -14.69 -13.85 23.20
N ILE A 14 -14.95 -13.36 21.98
CA ILE A 14 -13.93 -12.70 21.15
C ILE A 14 -13.62 -11.29 21.69
N ALA A 15 -14.63 -10.55 22.15
CA ALA A 15 -14.42 -9.22 22.73
C ALA A 15 -13.59 -9.24 24.04
N LEU A 16 -13.74 -10.27 24.87
CA LEU A 16 -12.97 -10.40 26.13
C LEU A 16 -11.49 -10.77 25.91
N PHE A 17 -11.15 -11.45 24.81
CA PHE A 17 -9.75 -11.79 24.49
C PHE A 17 -8.94 -10.57 23.99
N LEU A 18 -9.59 -9.60 23.33
CA LEU A 18 -8.93 -8.40 22.81
C LEU A 18 -8.61 -7.36 23.90
N ILE A 19 -9.40 -7.30 24.98
CA ILE A 19 -9.15 -6.37 26.10
C ILE A 19 -8.02 -6.90 27.01
N GLY A 20 -7.88 -8.23 27.15
CA GLY A 20 -6.80 -8.83 27.93
C GLY A 20 -5.41 -8.69 27.30
N GLY A 21 -5.31 -8.65 25.97
CA GLY A 21 -4.03 -8.53 25.25
C GLY A 21 -3.41 -7.13 25.29
N ILE A 22 -4.22 -6.08 25.41
CA ILE A 22 -3.76 -4.67 25.38
C ILE A 22 -3.13 -4.24 26.72
N LEU A 23 -3.48 -4.90 27.83
CA LEU A 23 -2.91 -4.62 29.16
C LEU A 23 -1.54 -5.26 29.40
N ALA A 24 -1.14 -6.28 28.63
CA ALA A 24 0.16 -6.93 28.78
C ALA A 24 1.31 -6.19 28.05
N VAL A 25 1.00 -5.45 26.98
CA VAL A 25 2.02 -4.75 26.17
C VAL A 25 2.42 -3.40 26.78
N THR A 26 1.57 -2.80 27.61
CA THR A 26 1.85 -1.52 28.28
C THR A 26 2.73 -1.64 29.54
N LEU A 27 2.95 -2.85 30.05
CA LEU A 27 3.75 -3.09 31.28
C LEU A 27 5.22 -3.43 31.02
N VAL A 28 5.63 -3.65 29.77
CA VAL A 28 7.02 -4.02 29.41
C VAL A 28 7.87 -2.79 29.01
N THR A 29 7.27 -1.64 28.72
CA THR A 29 7.98 -0.43 28.29
C THR A 29 8.35 0.55 29.42
N ALA A 30 8.01 0.26 30.68
CA ALA A 30 8.26 1.15 31.82
C ALA A 30 9.52 0.83 32.65
N ALA A 31 10.31 -0.19 32.30
CA ALA A 31 11.47 -0.63 33.11
C ALA A 31 12.86 -0.29 32.53
N GLY A 32 12.95 0.54 31.49
CA GLY A 32 14.19 0.76 30.72
C GLY A 32 14.97 2.06 30.99
N PHE A 33 14.60 2.89 31.97
CA PHE A 33 15.25 4.19 32.20
C PHE A 33 15.99 4.24 33.54
N LEU A 34 17.33 4.06 33.49
CA LEU A 34 18.25 4.51 34.53
C LEU A 34 19.63 4.81 33.90
N PRO A 35 20.13 6.05 33.97
CA PRO A 35 21.50 6.37 33.56
C PRO A 35 22.43 6.26 34.78
N LEU A 36 23.54 5.53 34.67
CA LEU A 36 24.62 5.57 35.67
C LEU A 36 25.87 6.20 35.04
N ARG A 37 26.23 7.40 35.52
CA ARG A 37 27.52 8.05 35.28
C ARG A 37 28.52 7.67 36.35
N SER A 38 29.79 7.59 35.94
CA SER A 38 31.05 7.73 36.69
C SER A 38 31.22 6.83 37.92
N THR A 39 32.29 6.06 38.05
CA THR A 39 33.65 6.57 38.36
C THR A 39 34.55 5.33 38.46
N LEU A 40 35.71 5.30 37.79
CA LEU A 40 36.93 4.73 38.36
C LEU A 40 38.14 5.31 37.59
N ARG A 41 39.10 5.76 38.39
CA ARG A 41 40.27 6.58 38.12
C ARG A 41 41.51 5.72 38.34
N GLY A 42 42.59 5.98 37.59
CA GLY A 42 43.95 5.49 37.86
C GLY A 42 44.42 4.48 36.81
N GLU A 43 45.15 4.93 35.79
CA GLU A 43 46.63 4.90 35.75
C GLU A 43 47.21 3.49 35.85
N VAL A 44 47.63 2.91 34.71
CA VAL A 44 48.86 2.10 34.59
C VAL A 44 49.33 2.15 33.12
N VAL A 45 50.37 2.96 32.92
CA VAL A 45 51.56 2.67 32.09
C VAL A 45 51.48 2.94 30.58
N HIS A 46 51.92 4.16 30.26
CA HIS A 46 52.91 4.46 29.23
C HIS A 46 54.10 3.46 29.28
N PHE A 47 54.06 2.42 28.46
CA PHE A 47 55.19 1.59 28.05
C PHE A 47 54.68 0.73 26.87
N ILE A 48 54.59 1.24 25.65
CA ILE A 48 55.64 1.13 24.62
C ILE A 48 55.32 2.22 23.57
N ASP A 49 56.01 3.36 23.67
CA ASP A 49 56.36 4.18 22.51
C ASP A 49 57.86 3.95 22.27
N SER A 50 58.27 3.86 21.00
CA SER A 50 59.65 3.64 20.48
C SER A 50 59.98 2.31 19.77
N ARG A 51 59.05 1.66 19.04
CA ARG A 51 59.51 0.63 18.07
C ARG A 51 58.88 0.50 16.70
N PHE A 52 58.07 1.44 16.22
CA PHE A 52 57.73 1.50 14.79
C PHE A 52 57.53 2.95 14.31
N ARG A 53 58.63 3.71 14.26
CA ARG A 53 58.77 4.84 13.32
C ARG A 53 59.66 4.36 12.19
N GLY A 54 59.06 4.09 11.03
CA GLY A 54 59.79 3.76 9.81
C GLY A 54 59.10 2.74 8.92
N ALA A 55 57.84 2.97 8.54
CA ALA A 55 57.29 2.43 7.30
C ALA A 55 56.18 3.38 6.82
N GLN A 56 56.27 3.75 5.55
CA GLN A 56 55.55 4.81 4.88
C GLN A 56 54.03 4.76 5.04
N VAL A 57 53.44 5.95 5.15
CA VAL A 57 52.08 6.21 4.68
C VAL A 57 52.14 6.16 3.15
N GLU A 58 51.66 5.07 2.56
CA GLU A 58 51.32 5.05 1.14
C GLU A 58 50.24 3.99 0.92
N GLY A 59 49.07 4.45 0.49
CA GLY A 59 47.95 3.60 0.13
C GLY A 59 47.11 3.15 1.31
N ALA A 60 46.31 4.08 1.87
CA ALA A 60 44.95 3.71 2.23
C ALA A 60 44.27 3.23 0.95
N GLN A 61 44.47 1.95 0.62
CA GLN A 61 43.60 1.26 -0.31
C GLN A 61 42.23 1.34 0.34
N ASP A 62 41.44 2.25 -0.21
CA ASP A 62 40.00 2.23 -0.25
C ASP A 62 39.55 0.81 -0.55
N ARG A 63 39.38 0.03 0.51
CA ARG A 63 39.12 -1.40 0.47
C ARG A 63 37.88 -1.66 1.30
N THR A 64 36.77 -1.00 0.95
CA THR A 64 35.40 -1.47 1.21
C THR A 64 34.39 -0.71 0.35
N ASP A 65 34.51 -0.74 -0.98
CA ASP A 65 33.31 -0.82 -1.81
C ASP A 65 32.94 -2.31 -1.88
N GLU A 66 32.33 -2.80 -0.79
CA GLU A 66 31.74 -4.14 -0.76
C GLU A 66 30.71 -4.24 -1.90
N PRO A 67 30.80 -5.24 -2.79
CA PRO A 67 29.90 -5.38 -3.93
C PRO A 67 28.42 -5.41 -3.51
N GLU A 68 28.15 -5.85 -2.28
CA GLU A 68 26.82 -5.87 -1.66
C GLU A 68 26.27 -4.46 -1.35
N ARG A 69 27.11 -3.51 -0.91
CA ARG A 69 26.69 -2.11 -0.68
C ARG A 69 26.42 -1.38 -1.99
N VAL A 70 27.24 -1.64 -3.01
CA VAL A 70 27.04 -1.09 -4.36
C VAL A 70 25.76 -1.66 -4.99
N SER A 71 25.46 -2.95 -4.75
CA SER A 71 24.20 -3.58 -5.16
C SER A 71 22.99 -2.97 -4.44
N ALA A 72 23.03 -2.85 -3.11
CA ALA A 72 21.92 -2.27 -2.34
C ALA A 72 21.65 -0.81 -2.74
N ALA A 73 22.70 0.00 -2.92
CA ALA A 73 22.56 1.38 -3.39
C ALA A 73 22.01 1.47 -4.83
N ARG A 74 22.34 0.49 -5.67
CA ARG A 74 21.77 0.35 -7.01
C ARG A 74 20.29 0.01 -6.93
N ASP A 75 19.91 -0.98 -6.11
CA ASP A 75 18.54 -1.45 -5.95
C ASP A 75 17.62 -0.35 -5.39
N ILE A 76 18.10 0.42 -4.40
CA ILE A 76 17.37 1.57 -3.86
C ILE A 76 17.09 2.61 -4.94
N ARG A 77 18.10 2.96 -5.77
CA ARG A 77 17.90 3.92 -6.87
C ARG A 77 16.89 3.44 -7.89
N TYR A 78 16.85 2.14 -8.19
CA TYR A 78 15.82 1.58 -9.06
C TYR A 78 14.43 1.72 -8.44
N LEU A 79 14.26 1.35 -7.16
CA LEU A 79 12.98 1.47 -6.47
C LEU A 79 12.48 2.93 -6.40
N ASP A 80 13.38 3.88 -6.17
CA ASP A 80 13.04 5.31 -6.18
C ASP A 80 12.56 5.77 -7.56
N SER A 81 13.23 5.31 -8.63
CA SER A 81 12.82 5.64 -10.01
C SER A 81 11.47 5.02 -10.40
N GLU A 82 11.18 3.79 -9.98
CA GLU A 82 9.89 3.14 -10.19
C GLU A 82 8.77 3.83 -9.41
N ARG A 83 9.06 4.27 -8.18
CA ARG A 83 8.13 5.08 -7.38
C ARG A 83 7.83 6.39 -8.08
N GLU A 84 8.84 7.10 -8.56
CA GLU A 84 8.65 8.38 -9.24
C GLU A 84 7.84 8.20 -10.53
N TRP A 85 8.14 7.16 -11.31
CA TRP A 85 7.38 6.81 -12.51
C TRP A 85 5.90 6.53 -12.21
N LEU A 86 5.61 5.80 -11.14
CA LEU A 86 4.25 5.54 -10.68
C LEU A 86 3.52 6.84 -10.28
N LEU A 87 4.18 7.70 -9.50
CA LEU A 87 3.61 8.97 -9.05
C LEU A 87 3.36 9.94 -10.23
N MET A 88 4.23 9.92 -11.24
CA MET A 88 4.07 10.69 -12.46
C MET A 88 2.92 10.18 -13.34
N SER A 89 2.59 8.90 -13.27
CA SER A 89 1.49 8.29 -14.04
C SER A 89 0.10 8.70 -13.55
N GLN A 90 -0.01 9.24 -12.33
CA GLN A 90 -1.28 9.77 -11.83
C GLN A 90 -1.59 11.16 -12.40
N MET A 91 -2.85 11.35 -12.78
CA MET A 91 -3.41 12.59 -13.33
C MET A 91 -4.00 13.46 -12.21
N GLU A 92 -4.20 14.75 -12.48
CA GLU A 92 -4.76 15.69 -11.49
C GLU A 92 -6.17 15.29 -11.02
N CYS A 93 -6.97 14.68 -11.91
CA CYS A 93 -8.30 14.16 -11.58
C CYS A 93 -8.28 12.89 -10.70
N GLY A 94 -7.10 12.36 -10.35
CA GLY A 94 -6.92 11.16 -9.54
C GLY A 94 -6.74 9.87 -10.34
N ALA A 95 -7.14 9.85 -11.61
CA ALA A 95 -6.93 8.70 -12.51
C ALA A 95 -5.46 8.30 -12.61
N ILE A 96 -5.18 7.00 -12.74
CA ILE A 96 -3.82 6.48 -12.89
C ILE A 96 -3.71 5.91 -14.30
N ALA A 97 -2.88 6.54 -15.13
CA ALA A 97 -2.59 6.03 -16.46
C ALA A 97 -1.59 4.88 -16.40
N GLN A 98 -1.49 4.13 -17.49
CA GLN A 98 -0.51 3.04 -17.59
C GLN A 98 0.93 3.52 -17.56
N ASN A 99 1.19 4.80 -17.83
CA ASN A 99 2.52 5.39 -17.84
C ASN A 99 2.45 6.94 -17.72
N PRO A 100 3.59 7.64 -17.53
CA PRO A 100 3.64 9.10 -17.39
C PRO A 100 3.16 9.92 -18.60
N LEU A 101 3.02 9.33 -19.79
CA LEU A 101 2.46 10.00 -20.96
C LEU A 101 0.94 10.21 -20.85
N LYS A 102 0.27 9.51 -19.93
CA LYS A 102 -1.14 9.73 -19.55
C LYS A 102 -2.13 9.60 -20.71
N ASP A 103 -1.85 8.69 -21.64
CA ASP A 103 -2.66 8.45 -22.84
C ASP A 103 -3.79 7.44 -22.62
N LEU A 104 -3.59 6.47 -21.73
CA LEU A 104 -4.50 5.36 -21.49
C LEU A 104 -4.62 5.02 -20.00
N VAL A 105 -5.86 4.95 -19.52
CA VAL A 105 -6.21 4.45 -18.19
C VAL A 105 -6.96 3.13 -18.38
N VAL A 106 -6.38 2.06 -17.84
CA VAL A 106 -7.00 0.73 -17.76
C VAL A 106 -7.22 0.42 -16.27
N PRO A 107 -8.48 0.42 -15.79
CA PRO A 107 -8.80 0.27 -14.37
C PRO A 107 -8.16 -0.94 -13.69
N TYR A 108 -8.03 -2.08 -14.37
CA TYR A 108 -7.32 -3.25 -13.82
C TYR A 108 -5.89 -2.94 -13.36
N PHE A 109 -5.06 -2.36 -14.25
CA PHE A 109 -3.68 -2.03 -13.92
C PHE A 109 -3.60 -0.89 -12.92
N ALA A 110 -4.47 0.10 -13.05
CA ALA A 110 -4.57 1.22 -12.14
C ALA A 110 -4.94 0.78 -10.71
N ASN A 111 -5.85 -0.20 -10.56
CA ASN A 111 -6.21 -0.79 -9.27
C ASN A 111 -5.00 -1.44 -8.58
N ILE A 112 -4.20 -2.21 -9.34
CA ILE A 112 -3.00 -2.87 -8.82
C ILE A 112 -1.95 -1.82 -8.42
N ALA A 113 -1.70 -0.84 -9.29
CA ALA A 113 -0.76 0.24 -9.05
C ALA A 113 -1.15 1.08 -7.81
N ALA A 114 -2.45 1.33 -7.63
CA ALA A 114 -2.99 2.05 -6.48
C ALA A 114 -2.76 1.31 -5.16
N LYS A 115 -2.68 -0.03 -5.14
CA LYS A 115 -2.35 -0.79 -3.92
C LYS A 115 -0.94 -0.44 -3.43
N THR A 116 0.03 -0.39 -4.34
CA THR A 116 1.38 0.07 -4.01
C THR A 116 1.37 1.53 -3.55
N MET A 117 0.58 2.39 -4.20
CA MET A 117 0.42 3.77 -3.74
C MET A 117 -0.16 3.90 -2.33
N ALA A 118 -0.96 2.93 -1.85
CA ALA A 118 -1.51 2.97 -0.51
C ALA A 118 -0.42 2.87 0.57
N ASP A 119 0.74 2.30 0.23
CA ASP A 119 1.88 2.19 1.15
C ASP A 119 2.78 3.43 1.13
N ILE A 120 2.86 4.13 0.00
CA ILE A 120 3.78 5.27 -0.19
C ILE A 120 3.11 6.63 -0.06
N GLU A 121 1.87 6.78 -0.54
CA GLU A 121 1.11 8.03 -0.64
C GLU A 121 -0.41 7.73 -0.54
N PRO A 122 -0.95 7.42 0.66
CA PRO A 122 -2.34 7.02 0.81
C PRO A 122 -3.36 8.03 0.26
N SER A 123 -3.07 9.34 0.36
CA SER A 123 -3.93 10.40 -0.17
C SER A 123 -4.14 10.30 -1.69
N ARG A 124 -3.09 9.92 -2.42
CA ARG A 124 -3.15 9.67 -3.88
C ARG A 124 -3.97 8.43 -4.21
N THR A 125 -3.86 7.40 -3.39
CA THR A 125 -4.71 6.20 -3.51
C THR A 125 -6.19 6.55 -3.32
N ARG A 126 -6.50 7.33 -2.28
CA ARG A 126 -7.86 7.82 -2.04
C ARG A 126 -8.39 8.63 -3.22
N ALA A 127 -7.57 9.50 -3.82
CA ALA A 127 -7.95 10.28 -5.00
C ALA A 127 -8.28 9.37 -6.19
N TYR A 128 -7.52 8.30 -6.42
CA TYR A 128 -7.84 7.32 -7.44
C TYR A 128 -9.14 6.55 -7.16
N ILE A 129 -9.36 6.09 -5.91
CA ILE A 129 -10.61 5.42 -5.55
C ILE A 129 -11.81 6.37 -5.76
N SER A 130 -11.69 7.63 -5.38
CA SER A 130 -12.73 8.64 -5.65
C SER A 130 -12.98 8.83 -7.15
N TRP A 131 -11.92 8.89 -7.96
CA TRP A 131 -12.06 8.97 -9.41
C TRP A 131 -12.77 7.73 -9.98
N TYR A 132 -12.38 6.52 -9.56
CA TYR A 132 -13.00 5.28 -9.99
C TYR A 132 -14.50 5.31 -9.70
N LEU A 133 -14.89 5.59 -8.44
CA LEU A 133 -16.28 5.62 -8.01
C LEU A 133 -17.12 6.66 -8.76
N ALA A 134 -16.54 7.83 -9.06
CA ALA A 134 -17.21 8.89 -9.82
C ALA A 134 -17.38 8.56 -11.31
N ASN A 135 -16.63 7.59 -11.83
CA ASN A 135 -16.64 7.20 -13.24
C ASN A 135 -17.24 5.80 -13.47
N MET A 136 -17.89 5.22 -12.46
CA MET A 136 -18.65 3.98 -12.62
C MET A 136 -19.81 4.16 -13.59
N ASN A 137 -20.07 3.14 -14.38
CA ASN A 137 -21.15 3.10 -15.35
C ASN A 137 -22.50 2.88 -14.65
N MET A 138 -23.50 3.68 -15.02
CA MET A 138 -24.82 3.71 -14.36
C MET A 138 -25.98 3.81 -15.38
N PRO A 139 -26.26 2.79 -16.22
CA PRO A 139 -25.55 1.53 -16.41
C PRO A 139 -24.49 1.62 -17.53
N ASP A 140 -23.83 0.50 -17.82
CA ASP A 140 -23.00 0.33 -19.01
C ASP A 140 -23.81 -0.01 -20.28
N ARG A 141 -23.12 -0.24 -21.40
CA ARG A 141 -23.75 -0.55 -22.70
C ARG A 141 -24.49 -1.89 -22.71
N GLY A 142 -24.13 -2.81 -21.81
CA GLY A 142 -24.82 -4.08 -21.59
C GLY A 142 -25.96 -3.99 -20.57
N GLY A 143 -26.16 -2.81 -19.95
CA GLY A 143 -27.18 -2.60 -18.93
C GLY A 143 -26.72 -2.92 -17.50
N LEU A 144 -25.44 -3.28 -17.31
CA LEU A 144 -24.90 -3.62 -16.00
C LEU A 144 -24.45 -2.36 -15.26
N PHE A 145 -24.85 -2.23 -13.99
CA PHE A 145 -24.46 -1.13 -13.11
C PHE A 145 -23.14 -1.45 -12.40
N GLY A 146 -22.31 -0.43 -12.20
CA GLY A 146 -21.09 -0.53 -11.41
C GLY A 146 -19.86 -1.10 -12.13
N THR A 147 -19.94 -1.33 -13.45
CA THR A 147 -18.73 -1.54 -14.25
C THR A 147 -17.99 -0.22 -14.47
N ILE A 148 -16.80 -0.27 -15.07
CA ILE A 148 -16.05 0.91 -15.48
C ILE A 148 -15.36 0.63 -16.81
N TYR A 149 -15.28 1.63 -17.69
CA TYR A 149 -14.59 1.49 -18.97
C TYR A 149 -13.10 1.82 -18.85
N ASP A 150 -12.33 1.45 -19.86
CA ASP A 150 -11.04 2.06 -20.13
C ASP A 150 -11.24 3.50 -20.60
N PHE A 151 -10.28 4.37 -20.35
CA PHE A 151 -10.31 5.77 -20.76
C PHE A 151 -9.07 6.15 -21.56
N VAL A 152 -9.24 7.07 -22.50
CA VAL A 152 -8.16 7.62 -23.31
C VAL A 152 -8.14 9.14 -23.25
N MET A 153 -6.96 9.72 -23.36
CA MET A 153 -6.82 11.17 -23.48
C MET A 153 -7.22 11.63 -24.89
N LYS A 154 -8.19 12.53 -24.99
CA LYS A 154 -8.58 13.21 -26.24
C LYS A 154 -8.77 14.70 -25.98
N ASP A 155 -8.08 15.52 -26.77
CA ASP A 155 -8.18 16.99 -26.71
C ASP A 155 -8.00 17.58 -25.30
N GLY A 156 -7.16 16.93 -24.48
CA GLY A 156 -6.89 17.35 -23.09
C GLY A 156 -7.88 16.81 -22.06
N GLU A 157 -8.87 16.02 -22.47
CA GLU A 157 -9.86 15.42 -21.60
C GLU A 157 -9.78 13.89 -21.58
N LEU A 158 -10.04 13.31 -20.41
CA LEU A 158 -10.08 11.86 -20.25
C LEU A 158 -11.49 11.37 -20.60
N VAL A 159 -11.61 10.61 -21.70
CA VAL A 159 -12.90 10.16 -22.21
C VAL A 159 -13.04 8.63 -22.17
N PRO A 160 -14.22 8.08 -21.82
CA PRO A 160 -14.42 6.64 -21.80
C PRO A 160 -14.36 6.09 -23.23
N THR A 161 -13.68 4.96 -23.39
CA THR A 161 -13.64 4.20 -24.65
C THR A 161 -14.92 3.42 -24.90
N HIS A 162 -15.72 3.27 -23.84
CA HIS A 162 -16.88 2.38 -23.78
C HIS A 162 -16.54 0.90 -24.05
N LYS A 163 -15.34 0.50 -23.64
CA LYS A 163 -14.86 -0.87 -23.67
C LYS A 163 -14.19 -1.17 -22.33
N TYR A 164 -14.18 -2.43 -21.97
CA TYR A 164 -13.36 -3.03 -20.93
C TYR A 164 -13.00 -4.43 -21.43
N ASP A 165 -11.89 -4.99 -20.97
CA ASP A 165 -11.50 -6.36 -21.31
C ASP A 165 -12.28 -7.38 -20.47
N SER A 166 -12.45 -7.11 -19.17
CA SER A 166 -13.19 -7.97 -18.24
C SER A 166 -13.78 -7.13 -17.08
N ALA A 167 -15.11 -7.05 -17.03
CA ALA A 167 -15.81 -6.25 -16.02
C ALA A 167 -15.65 -6.82 -14.60
N ASP A 168 -15.67 -8.14 -14.47
CA ASP A 168 -15.47 -8.88 -13.23
C ASP A 168 -14.06 -8.71 -12.67
N SER A 169 -13.02 -8.80 -13.50
CA SER A 169 -11.63 -8.58 -13.05
C SER A 169 -11.41 -7.14 -12.61
N TYR A 170 -12.04 -6.17 -13.27
CA TYR A 170 -11.96 -4.76 -12.89
C TYR A 170 -12.62 -4.54 -11.53
N ALA A 171 -13.83 -5.10 -11.33
CA ALA A 171 -14.52 -5.07 -10.05
C ALA A 171 -13.74 -5.78 -8.93
N ALA A 172 -13.23 -6.99 -9.17
CA ALA A 172 -12.50 -7.77 -8.18
C ALA A 172 -11.21 -7.08 -7.72
N THR A 173 -10.44 -6.53 -8.68
CA THR A 173 -9.22 -5.77 -8.35
C THR A 173 -9.54 -4.47 -7.63
N PHE A 174 -10.64 -3.81 -7.96
CA PHE A 174 -11.10 -2.61 -7.26
C PHE A 174 -11.49 -2.90 -5.80
N LEU A 175 -12.28 -3.97 -5.56
CA LEU A 175 -12.63 -4.39 -4.20
C LEU A 175 -11.39 -4.79 -3.39
N SER A 176 -10.42 -5.47 -4.02
CA SER A 176 -9.13 -5.77 -3.40
C SER A 176 -8.37 -4.49 -3.01
N LEU A 177 -8.39 -3.47 -3.86
CA LEU A 177 -7.78 -2.17 -3.59
C LEU A 177 -8.46 -1.47 -2.41
N VAL A 178 -9.80 -1.37 -2.40
CA VAL A 178 -10.54 -0.70 -1.32
C VAL A 178 -10.27 -1.37 0.03
N ALA A 179 -10.30 -2.71 0.07
CA ALA A 179 -9.98 -3.47 1.28
C ALA A 179 -8.53 -3.24 1.73
N TYR A 180 -7.57 -3.23 0.79
CA TYR A 180 -6.17 -2.94 1.10
C TYR A 180 -5.99 -1.52 1.64
N TYR A 181 -6.55 -0.51 0.97
CA TYR A 181 -6.52 0.89 1.41
C TYR A 181 -7.06 1.05 2.82
N TYR A 182 -8.20 0.44 3.14
CA TYR A 182 -8.76 0.46 4.48
C TYR A 182 -7.82 -0.19 5.50
N HIS A 183 -7.28 -1.36 5.19
CA HIS A 183 -6.35 -2.05 6.09
C HIS A 183 -5.08 -1.23 6.35
N ARG A 184 -4.58 -0.50 5.35
CA ARG A 184 -3.39 0.34 5.45
C ARG A 184 -3.63 1.66 6.20
N THR A 185 -4.80 2.26 6.07
CA THR A 185 -5.06 3.63 6.55
C THR A 185 -5.98 3.71 7.76
N GLY A 186 -6.86 2.72 7.95
CA GLY A 186 -7.95 2.77 8.90
C GLY A 186 -9.07 3.75 8.55
N ASP A 187 -9.09 4.31 7.33
CA ASP A 187 -10.06 5.32 6.86
C ASP A 187 -11.47 4.73 6.64
N MET A 188 -12.11 4.39 7.75
CA MET A 188 -13.43 3.77 7.79
C MET A 188 -14.54 4.71 7.30
N GLU A 189 -14.39 6.01 7.56
CA GLU A 189 -15.35 7.02 7.15
C GLU A 189 -15.44 7.10 5.62
N PHE A 190 -14.30 7.10 4.92
CA PHE A 190 -14.29 7.09 3.46
C PHE A 190 -14.94 5.83 2.88
N VAL A 191 -14.63 4.65 3.43
CA VAL A 191 -15.22 3.38 2.95
C VAL A 191 -16.73 3.36 3.19
N THR A 192 -17.18 3.69 4.40
CA THR A 192 -18.60 3.62 4.75
C THR A 192 -19.45 4.66 4.04
N SER A 193 -18.91 5.87 3.79
CA SER A 193 -19.61 6.91 3.02
C SER A 193 -19.77 6.55 1.53
N ASN A 194 -18.97 5.62 1.00
CA ASN A 194 -19.02 5.16 -0.39
C ASN A 194 -19.57 3.73 -0.53
N LEU A 195 -20.12 3.15 0.54
CA LEU A 195 -20.48 1.73 0.57
C LEU A 195 -21.46 1.34 -0.54
N THR A 196 -22.46 2.17 -0.84
CA THR A 196 -23.43 1.92 -1.92
C THR A 196 -22.73 1.71 -3.27
N SER A 197 -21.75 2.54 -3.62
CA SER A 197 -21.03 2.41 -4.89
C SER A 197 -20.05 1.22 -4.87
N ILE A 198 -19.44 0.94 -3.72
CA ILE A 198 -18.60 -0.25 -3.54
C ILE A 198 -19.42 -1.53 -3.69
N ASP A 199 -20.65 -1.55 -3.16
CA ASP A 199 -21.59 -2.67 -3.30
C ASP A 199 -22.01 -2.90 -4.75
N LEU A 200 -22.09 -1.84 -5.58
CA LEU A 200 -22.34 -2.00 -7.02
C LEU A 200 -21.19 -2.75 -7.73
N ALA A 201 -19.94 -2.47 -7.36
CA ALA A 201 -18.80 -3.23 -7.90
C ALA A 201 -18.85 -4.71 -7.46
N ALA A 202 -19.27 -5.00 -6.22
CA ALA A 202 -19.51 -6.38 -5.79
C ALA A 202 -20.67 -7.04 -6.58
N GLY A 203 -21.71 -6.28 -6.88
CA GLY A 203 -22.83 -6.70 -7.72
C GLY A 203 -22.38 -7.16 -9.11
N VAL A 204 -21.43 -6.46 -9.75
CA VAL A 204 -20.86 -6.88 -11.05
C VAL A 204 -20.36 -8.31 -11.04
N ILE A 205 -19.63 -8.71 -9.99
CA ILE A 205 -19.09 -10.08 -9.87
C ILE A 205 -20.24 -11.10 -9.74
N LEU A 206 -21.27 -10.76 -8.97
CA LEU A 206 -22.42 -11.65 -8.75
C LEU A 206 -23.29 -11.80 -10.01
N GLU A 207 -23.46 -10.73 -10.78
CA GLU A 207 -24.26 -10.72 -12.00
C GLU A 207 -23.56 -11.44 -13.17
N LEU A 208 -22.22 -11.50 -13.16
CA LEU A 208 -21.43 -12.19 -14.18
C LEU A 208 -21.13 -13.65 -13.82
N GLN A 209 -21.49 -14.08 -12.61
CA GLN A 209 -21.26 -15.45 -12.15
C GLN A 209 -22.23 -16.43 -12.85
N ASP A 210 -21.69 -17.51 -13.41
CA ASP A 210 -22.47 -18.61 -13.99
C ASP A 210 -22.99 -19.57 -12.89
N ASP A 211 -23.86 -20.51 -13.27
CA ASP A 211 -24.51 -21.46 -12.37
C ASP A 211 -23.50 -22.36 -11.60
N ASP A 212 -22.28 -22.50 -12.11
CA ASP A 212 -21.19 -23.25 -11.47
C ASP A 212 -20.37 -22.43 -10.45
N GLY A 213 -20.68 -21.13 -10.33
CA GLY A 213 -20.00 -20.22 -9.41
C GLY A 213 -18.73 -19.58 -9.98
N LEU A 214 -18.38 -19.81 -11.25
CA LEU A 214 -17.28 -19.14 -11.93
C LEU A 214 -17.77 -17.89 -12.67
N VAL A 215 -16.82 -17.04 -13.07
CA VAL A 215 -17.05 -15.87 -13.92
C VAL A 215 -16.31 -16.05 -15.23
#